data_AF-A0A847VK66-F1
#
_entry.id   AF-A0A847VK66-F1
#
_cell.length_a   1.000
_cell.length_b   1.000
_cell.length_c   1.000
_cell.angle_alpha   90.00
_cell.angle_beta   90.00
_cell.angle_gamma   90.00
#
_symmetry.space_group_name_H-M   'P 1'
#
loop_
_entity.id
_entity.type
_entity.pdbx_description
1 polymer ?
#
loop_
_entity_poly.entity_id
_entity_poly.type
_entity_poly.pdbx_seq_one_letter_code
_entity_poly.pdbx_strand_id
1 'polypeptide(L)'
;LLLLAVVALAAVPLAASAVVGAVTLFGRRLVPGDWVELGGISGRIARLGLLDATLHDGAGVEIRVPHLAALWQAARVHGAVRRVSASLVIERALATREVAARLERALATLGSDAAVQLADVRATHATLVLGVSSAAADAHSACLFTALAELDRLRAQGRRE
;
A
#
# COMPACT_ATOMS: atom_id res chain seq x y z
N LEU A 1 -45.52 -16.12 14.31
CA LEU A 1 -44.55 -16.77 13.40
C LEU A 1 -43.98 -15.79 12.38
N LEU A 2 -44.82 -15.12 11.59
CA LEU A 2 -44.39 -14.16 10.56
C LEU A 2 -43.51 -13.02 11.12
N LEU A 3 -43.91 -12.44 12.26
CA LEU A 3 -43.17 -11.36 12.93
C LEU A 3 -41.79 -11.83 13.44
N LEU A 4 -41.72 -13.05 13.98
CA LEU A 4 -40.47 -13.67 14.40
C LEU A 4 -39.56 -13.95 13.20
N ALA A 5 -40.13 -14.41 12.08
CA ALA A 5 -39.39 -14.65 10.85
C ALA A 5 -38.81 -13.35 10.27
N VAL A 6 -39.57 -12.25 10.28
CA VAL A 6 -39.09 -10.93 9.82
C VAL A 6 -37.95 -10.42 10.71
N VAL A 7 -38.09 -10.52 12.03
CA VAL A 7 -37.02 -10.12 12.97
C VAL A 7 -35.77 -10.98 12.78
N ALA A 8 -35.94 -12.30 12.64
CA ALA A 8 -34.82 -13.20 12.38
C ALA A 8 -34.10 -12.84 11.07
N LEU A 9 -34.84 -12.57 10.00
CA LEU A 9 -34.27 -12.19 8.70
C LEU A 9 -33.56 -10.84 8.76
N ALA A 10 -34.10 -9.87 9.50
CA ALA A 10 -33.49 -8.57 9.71
C ALA A 10 -32.20 -8.64 10.54
N ALA A 11 -32.09 -9.62 11.44
CA ALA A 11 -30.90 -9.84 12.27
C ALA A 11 -29.75 -10.54 11.51
N VAL A 12 -30.02 -11.19 10.37
CA VAL A 12 -29.02 -11.91 9.56
C VAL A 12 -27.78 -11.07 9.24
N PRO A 13 -27.86 -9.85 8.70
CA PRO A 13 -26.67 -9.06 8.39
C PRO A 13 -25.84 -8.70 9.63
N LEU A 14 -26.49 -8.46 10.79
CA LEU A 14 -25.78 -8.21 12.05
C LEU A 14 -25.07 -9.47 12.55
N ALA A 15 -25.75 -10.61 12.54
CA ALA A 15 -25.17 -11.89 12.92
C ALA A 15 -24.01 -12.29 12.00
N ALA A 16 -24.18 -12.12 10.68
CA ALA A 16 -23.12 -12.37 9.71
C ALA A 16 -21.90 -11.46 9.95
N SER A 17 -22.11 -10.16 10.21
CA SER A 17 -21.04 -9.23 10.55
C SER A 17 -20.29 -9.65 11.81
N ALA A 18 -21.02 -10.08 12.85
CA ALA A 18 -20.44 -10.52 14.11
C ALA A 18 -19.65 -11.83 13.97
N VAL A 19 -20.14 -12.79 13.18
CA VAL A 19 -19.41 -14.05 12.90
C VAL A 19 -18.13 -13.77 12.12
N VAL A 20 -18.19 -12.94 11.07
CA VAL A 20 -16.99 -12.56 10.30
C VAL A 20 -16.01 -11.80 11.18
N GLY A 21 -16.47 -10.83 11.98
CA GLY A 21 -15.66 -10.10 12.95
C GLY A 21 -15.00 -11.02 13.99
N ALA A 22 -15.72 -12.02 14.48
CA ALA A 22 -15.15 -13.02 15.39
C ALA A 22 -14.07 -13.85 14.69
N VAL A 23 -14.30 -14.33 13.47
CA VAL A 23 -13.31 -15.09 12.71
C VAL A 23 -12.08 -14.24 12.39
N THR A 24 -12.22 -12.96 12.06
CA THR A 24 -11.08 -12.08 11.78
C THR A 24 -10.29 -11.74 13.05
N LEU A 25 -10.98 -11.45 14.17
CA LEU A 25 -10.36 -11.19 15.47
C LEU A 25 -9.64 -12.43 16.03
N PHE A 26 -10.31 -13.58 16.07
CA PHE A 26 -9.74 -14.81 16.64
C PHE A 26 -8.80 -15.55 15.67
N GLY A 27 -8.92 -15.29 14.37
CA GLY A 27 -8.02 -15.86 13.35
C GLY A 27 -6.62 -15.26 13.32
N ARG A 28 -6.34 -14.17 14.09
CA ARG A 28 -5.05 -13.43 14.14
C ARG A 28 -4.52 -12.99 12.77
N ARG A 29 -5.37 -12.89 11.74
CA ARG A 29 -4.95 -12.52 10.37
C ARG A 29 -4.81 -11.00 10.16
N LEU A 30 -5.39 -10.20 11.05
CA LEU A 30 -5.37 -8.73 10.99
C LEU A 30 -4.87 -8.21 12.33
N VAL A 31 -3.75 -7.49 12.33
CA VAL A 31 -3.17 -6.90 13.56
C VAL A 31 -3.30 -5.38 13.49
N PRO A 32 -3.74 -4.70 14.57
CA PRO A 32 -3.66 -3.25 14.66
C PRO A 32 -2.26 -2.75 14.33
N GLY A 33 -2.17 -1.79 13.42
CA GLY A 33 -0.92 -1.26 12.89
C GLY A 33 -0.52 -1.81 11.53
N ASP A 34 -1.09 -2.92 11.06
CA ASP A 34 -0.85 -3.43 9.71
C ASP A 34 -1.52 -2.58 8.64
N TRP A 35 -0.87 -2.47 7.48
CA TRP A 35 -1.47 -1.96 6.26
C TRP A 35 -2.28 -3.07 5.58
N VAL A 36 -3.54 -2.76 5.28
CA VAL A 36 -4.47 -3.71 4.68
C VAL A 36 -5.35 -3.04 3.64
N GLU A 37 -5.86 -3.83 2.71
CA GLU A 37 -6.96 -3.49 1.82
C GLU A 37 -8.18 -4.30 2.25
N LEU A 38 -9.21 -3.62 2.75
CA LEU A 38 -10.47 -4.23 3.21
C LEU A 38 -11.64 -3.61 2.45
N GLY A 39 -12.41 -4.44 1.75
CA GLY A 39 -13.56 -3.96 0.97
C GLY A 39 -13.19 -2.91 -0.08
N GLY A 40 -11.97 -3.01 -0.65
CA GLY A 40 -11.46 -2.08 -1.67
C GLY A 40 -10.89 -0.78 -1.10
N ILE A 41 -10.88 -0.63 0.23
CA ILE A 41 -10.32 0.53 0.92
C ILE A 41 -8.96 0.14 1.48
N SER A 42 -7.92 0.88 1.10
CA SER A 42 -6.56 0.70 1.60
C SER A 42 -6.27 1.64 2.77
N GLY A 43 -5.75 1.09 3.86
CA GLY A 43 -5.35 1.89 5.02
C GLY A 43 -4.64 1.08 6.09
N ARG A 44 -4.14 1.77 7.11
CA ARG A 44 -3.53 1.18 8.29
C ARG A 44 -4.60 0.88 9.34
N ILE A 45 -4.63 -0.33 9.89
CA ILE A 45 -5.59 -0.71 10.93
C ILE A 45 -5.33 0.10 12.19
N ALA A 46 -6.24 1.00 12.53
CA ALA A 46 -6.22 1.74 13.79
C ALA A 46 -6.84 0.90 14.92
N ARG A 47 -7.97 0.24 14.64
CA ARG A 47 -8.72 -0.55 15.62
C ARG A 47 -9.52 -1.64 14.93
N LEU A 48 -9.68 -2.79 15.59
CA LEU A 48 -10.60 -3.84 15.20
C LEU A 48 -11.72 -3.91 16.24
N GLY A 49 -12.95 -3.64 15.81
CA GLY A 49 -14.17 -3.84 16.58
C GLY A 49 -14.84 -5.16 16.22
N LEU A 50 -15.95 -5.47 16.90
CA LEU A 50 -16.72 -6.69 16.63
C LEU A 50 -17.51 -6.63 15.31
N LEU A 51 -17.96 -5.43 14.92
CA LEU A 51 -18.80 -5.21 13.74
C LEU A 51 -18.07 -4.49 12.60
N ASP A 52 -17.02 -3.75 12.94
CA ASP A 52 -16.27 -2.92 12.00
C ASP A 52 -14.77 -2.90 12.33
N ALA A 53 -13.98 -2.52 11.33
CA ALA A 53 -12.57 -2.19 11.42
C ALA A 53 -12.38 -0.70 11.11
N THR A 54 -11.57 -0.02 11.91
CA THR A 54 -11.14 1.36 11.67
C THR A 54 -9.81 1.35 10.95
N LEU A 55 -9.75 2.02 9.80
CA LEU A 55 -8.54 2.23 9.01
C LEU A 55 -8.18 3.72 9.00
N HIS A 56 -6.88 4.04 9.00
CA HIS A 56 -6.39 5.34 8.58
C HIS A 56 -5.86 5.25 7.16
N ASP A 57 -6.36 6.09 6.26
CA ASP A 57 -5.84 6.16 4.89
C ASP A 57 -4.48 6.89 4.83
N GLY A 58 -3.92 7.00 3.62
CA GLY A 58 -2.65 7.70 3.41
C GLY A 58 -2.67 9.21 3.72
N ALA A 59 -3.86 9.82 3.85
CA ALA A 59 -4.05 11.21 4.23
C ALA A 59 -4.35 11.38 5.73
N GLY A 60 -4.40 10.28 6.50
CA GLY A 60 -4.74 10.29 7.93
C GLY A 60 -6.23 10.37 8.22
N VAL A 61 -7.10 10.18 7.22
CA VAL A 61 -8.55 10.14 7.41
C VAL A 61 -8.94 8.80 8.02
N GLU A 62 -9.77 8.86 9.07
CA GLU A 62 -10.34 7.68 9.72
C GLU A 62 -11.52 7.15 8.89
N ILE A 63 -11.43 5.90 8.45
CA ILE A 63 -12.45 5.21 7.67
C ILE A 63 -12.92 3.97 8.44
N ARG A 64 -14.22 3.86 8.67
CA ARG A 64 -14.82 2.68 9.30
C ARG A 64 -15.37 1.74 8.25
N VAL A 65 -14.88 0.51 8.25
CA VAL A 65 -15.24 -0.55 7.30
C VAL A 65 -15.98 -1.66 8.05
N PRO A 66 -17.28 -1.89 7.78
CA PRO A 66 -18.01 -3.01 8.35
C PRO A 66 -17.39 -4.35 7.92
N HIS A 67 -17.29 -5.34 8.82
CA HIS A 67 -16.69 -6.64 8.47
C HIS A 67 -17.43 -7.35 7.34
N LEU A 68 -18.73 -7.12 7.21
CA LEU A 68 -19.53 -7.67 6.11
C LEU A 68 -19.10 -7.11 4.75
N ALA A 69 -18.57 -5.89 4.68
CA ALA A 69 -18.03 -5.33 3.45
C ALA A 69 -16.82 -6.14 2.92
N ALA A 70 -16.04 -6.75 3.82
CA ALA A 70 -14.93 -7.63 3.47
C ALA A 70 -15.36 -9.01 2.93
N LEU A 71 -16.66 -9.35 2.94
CA LEU A 71 -17.16 -10.56 2.27
C LEU A 71 -17.24 -10.41 0.75
N TRP A 72 -17.45 -9.19 0.25
CA TRP A 72 -17.55 -8.95 -1.20
C TRP A 72 -16.20 -8.90 -1.90
N GLN A 73 -15.13 -8.57 -1.17
CA GLN A 73 -13.78 -8.49 -1.72
C GLN A 73 -12.77 -9.06 -0.74
N ALA A 74 -11.88 -9.91 -1.23
CA ALA A 74 -10.85 -10.54 -0.41
C ALA A 74 -9.99 -9.48 0.30
N ALA A 75 -9.88 -9.60 1.62
CA ALA A 75 -8.98 -8.81 2.43
C ALA A 75 -7.52 -9.08 2.01
N ARG A 76 -6.78 -8.04 1.63
CA ARG A 76 -5.34 -8.15 1.35
C ARG A 76 -4.57 -7.58 2.51
N VAL A 77 -3.71 -8.40 3.10
CA VAL A 77 -2.85 -7.99 4.22
C VAL A 77 -1.47 -7.73 3.67
N HIS A 78 -1.01 -6.50 3.76
CA HIS A 78 0.34 -6.10 3.37
C HIS A 78 1.33 -6.18 4.54
N GLY A 79 0.81 -6.35 5.77
CA GLY A 79 1.59 -6.44 7.01
C GLY A 79 2.00 -5.07 7.56
N ALA A 80 2.95 -5.05 8.49
CA ALA A 80 3.37 -3.83 9.18
C ALA A 80 4.03 -2.79 8.26
N VAL A 81 4.50 -3.19 7.08
CA VAL A 81 5.24 -2.35 6.14
C VAL A 81 4.63 -2.48 4.75
N ARG A 82 4.20 -1.37 4.17
CA ARG A 82 3.60 -1.36 2.84
C ARG A 82 4.69 -1.33 1.78
N ARG A 83 4.71 -2.32 0.88
CA ARG A 83 5.50 -2.24 -0.36
C ARG A 83 4.83 -1.26 -1.31
N VAL A 84 5.52 -0.19 -1.62
CA VAL A 84 5.10 0.85 -2.56
C VAL A 84 5.92 0.72 -3.82
N SER A 85 5.25 0.77 -4.98
CA SER A 85 5.89 0.83 -6.28
C SER A 85 5.57 2.15 -6.98
N ALA A 86 6.56 2.71 -7.68
CA ALA A 86 6.41 3.90 -8.50
C ALA A 86 7.10 3.68 -9.85
N SER A 87 6.51 4.19 -10.93
CA SER A 87 7.09 4.12 -12.27
C SER A 87 7.78 5.45 -12.60
N LEU A 88 9.01 5.38 -13.08
CA LEU A 88 9.83 6.53 -13.43
C LEU A 88 10.32 6.39 -14.87
N VAL A 89 9.91 7.31 -15.73
CA VAL A 89 10.40 7.39 -17.10
C VAL A 89 11.64 8.27 -17.14
N ILE A 90 12.74 7.71 -17.62
CA ILE A 90 14.03 8.40 -17.74
C ILE A 90 14.54 8.35 -19.17
N GLU A 91 15.50 9.21 -19.50
CA GLU A 91 16.22 9.15 -20.76
C GLU A 91 16.99 7.83 -20.86
N ARG A 92 16.99 7.21 -22.05
CA ARG A 92 17.65 5.91 -22.27
C ARG A 92 19.14 5.95 -21.91
N ALA A 93 19.81 7.07 -22.15
CA ALA A 93 21.22 7.26 -21.82
C ALA A 93 21.51 7.16 -20.31
N LEU A 94 20.53 7.48 -19.46
CA LEU A 94 20.62 7.41 -18.01
C LEU A 94 20.22 6.05 -17.44
N ALA A 95 19.66 5.15 -18.25
CA ALA A 95 19.18 3.84 -17.83
C ALA A 95 20.31 2.81 -17.69
N THR A 96 21.33 3.17 -16.90
CA THR A 96 22.48 2.32 -16.61
C THR A 96 22.29 1.59 -15.27
N ARG A 97 22.99 0.47 -15.09
CA ARG A 97 23.01 -0.25 -13.81
C ARG A 97 23.54 0.61 -12.66
N GLU A 98 24.47 1.51 -12.94
CA GLU A 98 25.04 2.40 -11.93
C GLU A 98 24.01 3.41 -11.41
N VAL A 99 23.22 4.00 -12.32
CA VAL A 99 22.10 4.89 -11.95
C VAL A 99 21.05 4.11 -11.17
N ALA A 100 20.70 2.89 -11.60
CA ALA A 100 19.78 2.03 -10.85
C ALA A 100 20.29 1.75 -9.42
N ALA A 101 21.58 1.41 -9.26
CA ALA A 101 22.18 1.16 -7.96
C ALA A 101 22.30 2.42 -7.08
N ARG A 102 22.44 3.61 -7.67
CA ARG A 102 22.38 4.89 -6.94
C ARG A 102 20.96 5.19 -6.47
N LEU A 103 19.98 5.02 -7.34
CA LEU A 103 18.56 5.18 -7.00
C LEU A 103 18.15 4.19 -5.90
N GLU A 104 18.56 2.93 -5.99
CA GLU A 104 18.28 1.91 -4.97
C GLU A 104 18.86 2.30 -3.60
N ARG A 105 20.10 2.80 -3.56
CA ARG A 105 20.71 3.33 -2.33
C ARG A 105 19.98 4.55 -1.78
N ALA A 106 19.51 5.45 -2.64
CA ALA A 106 18.72 6.60 -2.21
C ALA A 106 17.35 6.17 -1.67
N LEU A 107 16.68 5.21 -2.30
CA LEU A 107 15.40 4.68 -1.84
C LEU A 107 15.53 3.89 -0.53
N ALA A 108 16.67 3.24 -0.29
CA ALA A 108 16.94 2.55 0.96
C ALA A 108 16.93 3.48 2.19
N THR A 109 17.03 4.80 2.03
CA THR A 109 16.87 5.74 3.15
C THR A 109 15.41 5.97 3.55
N LEU A 110 14.45 5.56 2.70
CA LEU A 110 13.00 5.75 2.92
C LEU A 110 12.33 4.53 3.57
N GLY A 111 13.00 3.36 3.54
CA GLY A 111 12.43 2.11 3.99
C GLY A 111 13.29 0.90 3.68
N SER A 112 12.74 -0.29 3.91
CA SER A 112 13.41 -1.58 3.68
C SER A 112 13.08 -2.16 2.30
N ASP A 113 13.86 -3.14 1.85
CA ASP A 113 13.60 -3.88 0.60
C ASP A 113 13.45 -2.96 -0.63
N ALA A 114 14.31 -1.94 -0.68
CA ALA A 114 14.41 -1.03 -1.81
C ALA A 114 14.92 -1.80 -3.03
N ALA A 115 14.26 -1.62 -4.17
CA ALA A 115 14.62 -2.28 -5.41
C ALA A 115 14.32 -1.35 -6.59
N VAL A 116 15.19 -1.38 -7.60
CA VAL A 116 14.99 -0.67 -8.86
C VAL A 116 15.10 -1.65 -10.00
N GLN A 117 14.07 -1.72 -10.84
CA GLN A 117 14.01 -2.64 -11.96
C GLN A 117 13.80 -1.87 -13.27
N LEU A 118 14.52 -2.27 -14.32
CA LEU A 118 14.25 -1.78 -15.66
C LEU A 118 13.07 -2.57 -16.25
N ALA A 119 11.93 -1.91 -16.40
CA ALA A 119 10.70 -2.54 -16.88
C ALA A 119 10.57 -2.49 -18.41
N ASP A 120 11.00 -1.39 -19.03
CA ASP A 120 10.84 -1.18 -20.47
C ASP A 120 11.96 -0.30 -21.03
N VAL A 121 12.34 -0.53 -22.29
CA VAL A 121 13.34 0.26 -23.01
C VAL A 121 12.78 0.63 -24.38
N ARG A 122 12.59 1.93 -24.60
CA ARG A 122 12.16 2.53 -25.87
C ARG A 122 13.36 3.18 -26.57
N ALA A 123 13.12 3.73 -27.77
CA ALA A 123 14.16 4.35 -28.58
C ALA A 123 14.92 5.48 -27.84
N THR A 124 14.17 6.33 -27.12
CA THR A 124 14.69 7.55 -26.46
C THR A 124 14.56 7.53 -24.94
N HIS A 125 13.71 6.65 -24.40
CA HIS A 125 13.38 6.61 -22.97
C HIS A 125 13.43 5.17 -22.46
N ALA A 126 13.56 5.02 -21.15
CA ALA A 126 13.45 3.76 -20.44
C ALA A 126 12.58 3.95 -19.20
N THR A 127 11.84 2.91 -18.84
CA THR A 127 10.96 2.92 -17.67
C THR A 127 11.60 2.11 -16.57
N LEU A 128 11.88 2.78 -15.44
CA LEU A 128 12.31 2.14 -14.20
C LEU A 128 11.11 1.99 -13.27
N VAL A 129 10.98 0.82 -12.65
CA VAL A 129 10.05 0.57 -11.54
C VAL A 129 10.86 0.62 -10.25
N LEU A 130 10.50 1.59 -9.41
CA LEU A 130 11.03 1.78 -8.08
C LEU A 130 10.14 1.03 -7.09
N GLY A 131 10.72 0.28 -6.17
CA GLY A 131 10.02 -0.40 -5.10
C GLY A 131 10.67 -0.09 -3.75
N VAL A 132 9.88 0.21 -2.74
CA VAL A 132 10.36 0.34 -1.36
C VAL A 132 9.27 -0.10 -0.40
N SER A 133 9.64 -0.83 0.66
CA SER A 133 8.73 -1.15 1.75
C SER A 133 8.88 -0.09 2.84
N SER A 134 7.85 0.72 3.05
CA SER A 134 7.85 1.77 4.07
C SER A 134 6.54 1.79 4.86
N ALA A 135 6.62 2.21 6.12
CA ALA A 135 5.46 2.42 6.99
C ALA A 135 4.88 3.84 6.86
N ALA A 136 5.60 4.74 6.17
CA ALA A 136 5.18 6.13 5.96
C ALA A 136 3.95 6.21 5.04
N ALA A 137 3.00 7.05 5.41
CA ALA A 137 1.74 7.22 4.67
C ALA A 137 1.96 7.83 3.27
N ASP A 138 2.97 8.70 3.16
CA ASP A 138 3.39 9.42 1.96
C ASP A 138 4.55 8.73 1.21
N ALA A 139 4.83 7.45 1.52
CA ALA A 139 5.97 6.71 0.96
C ALA A 139 6.04 6.72 -0.58
N HIS A 140 4.89 6.75 -1.27
CA HIS A 140 4.84 6.87 -2.74
C HIS A 140 5.39 8.21 -3.23
N SER A 141 4.93 9.31 -2.64
CA SER A 141 5.40 10.65 -2.98
C SER A 141 6.87 10.82 -2.59
N ALA A 142 7.26 10.35 -1.40
CA ALA A 142 8.65 10.39 -0.93
C ALA A 142 9.60 9.62 -1.87
N CYS A 143 9.17 8.46 -2.39
CA CYS A 143 9.90 7.68 -3.39
C CYS A 143 10.15 8.49 -4.68
N LEU A 144 9.11 9.12 -5.23
CA LEU A 144 9.22 9.95 -6.42
C LEU A 144 10.13 11.16 -6.22
N PHE A 145 9.97 11.89 -5.11
CA PHE A 145 10.81 13.07 -4.83
C PHE A 145 12.28 12.70 -4.61
N THR A 146 12.55 11.58 -3.95
CA THR A 146 13.92 11.09 -3.73
C THR A 146 14.56 10.67 -5.05
N ALA A 147 13.82 9.98 -5.92
CA ALA A 147 14.30 9.60 -7.24
C ALA A 147 14.60 10.83 -8.13
N LEU A 148 13.71 11.83 -8.13
CA LEU A 148 13.93 13.09 -8.84
C LEU A 148 15.18 13.82 -8.36
N ALA A 149 15.34 13.96 -7.04
CA ALA A 149 16.51 14.63 -6.46
C ALA A 149 17.82 13.94 -6.85
N GLU A 150 17.85 12.60 -6.91
CA GLU A 150 19.05 11.87 -7.32
C GLU A 150 19.33 11.97 -8.83
N LEU A 151 18.29 11.97 -9.67
CA LEU A 151 18.44 12.22 -11.11
C LEU A 151 18.97 13.63 -11.41
N ASP A 152 18.52 14.64 -10.67
CA ASP A 152 19.01 16.00 -10.84
C ASP A 152 20.49 16.13 -10.46
N ARG A 153 20.93 15.42 -9.40
CA ARG A 153 22.36 15.34 -9.05
C ARG A 153 23.19 14.68 -10.15
N LEU A 154 22.69 13.61 -10.76
CA LEU A 154 23.34 12.92 -11.88
C LEU A 154 23.47 13.83 -13.10
N ARG A 155 22.41 14.56 -13.45
CA ARG A 155 22.43 15.55 -14.55
C ARG A 155 23.36 16.73 -14.29
N ALA A 156 23.57 17.10 -13.03
CA ALA A 156 24.52 18.14 -12.67
C ALA A 156 25.98 17.66 -12.78
N GLN A 157 26.24 16.37 -12.50
CA GLN A 157 27.57 15.77 -12.64
C GLN A 157 27.99 15.63 -14.11
N GLY A 158 27.10 15.11 -14.96
CA GLY A 158 27.39 14.95 -16.40
C GLY A 158 27.51 16.26 -17.20
N ARG A 159 27.20 17.42 -16.61
CA ARG A 159 27.41 18.75 -17.23
C ARG A 159 28.76 19.38 -16.88
N ARG A 160 29.53 18.77 -15.96
CA ARG A 160 30.84 19.27 -15.51
C ARG A 160 32.02 18.56 -16.19
N GLU A 161 31.74 17.52 -16.96
CA GLU A 161 32.67 16.82 -17.85
C GLU A 161 32.49 17.31 -19.29
#